data_AF-A0A177H496-F1
#
_entry.id   AF-A0A177H496-F1
#
_cell.length_a   1.000
_cell.length_b   1.000
_cell.length_c   1.000
_cell.angle_alpha   90.00
_cell.angle_beta   90.00
_cell.angle_gamma   90.00
#
_symmetry.space_group_name_H-M   'P 1'
#
loop_
_entity.id
_entity.type
_entity.pdbx_description
1 polymer ?
#
loop_
_entity_poly.entity_id
_entity_poly.type
_entity_poly.pdbx_seq_one_letter_code
_entity_poly.pdbx_strand_id
1 'polypeptide(L)'
;MDQHLRQSIQSTTFFYFLIVVAITTFSQIATMMVICVADISGKENVVAASILFPTLLGAFGIIRIMTNMQHIIADMDDAMKSTNFGTTVQATPISVLKLVFAAFFVIVGLVQLSAIY
;
A
#
# COMPACT_ATOMS: atom_id res chain seq x y z
N MET A 1 -13.89 -7.56 -22.81
CA MET A 1 -13.41 -6.18 -22.59
C MET A 1 -12.43 -5.85 -23.70
N ASP A 2 -12.45 -4.62 -24.22
CA ASP A 2 -11.48 -4.13 -25.20
C ASP A 2 -10.04 -4.28 -24.66
N GLN A 3 -9.11 -4.74 -25.50
CA GLN A 3 -7.71 -4.96 -25.15
C GLN A 3 -7.01 -3.65 -24.72
N HIS A 4 -7.34 -2.52 -25.36
CA HIS A 4 -6.80 -1.22 -24.99
C HIS A 4 -7.31 -0.77 -23.61
N LEU A 5 -8.59 -1.01 -23.32
CA LEU A 5 -9.17 -0.71 -22.01
C LEU A 5 -8.54 -1.58 -20.91
N ARG A 6 -8.35 -2.87 -21.18
CA ARG A 6 -7.67 -3.81 -20.26
C ARG A 6 -6.25 -3.37 -19.94
N GLN A 7 -5.47 -3.03 -20.96
CA GLN A 7 -4.09 -2.57 -20.80
C GLN A 7 -4.02 -1.25 -20.02
N SER A 8 -4.94 -0.32 -20.28
CA SER A 8 -5.03 0.95 -19.55
C SER A 8 -5.29 0.72 -18.05
N ILE A 9 -6.27 -0.11 -17.70
CA ILE A 9 -6.61 -0.42 -16.29
C ILE A 9 -5.43 -1.06 -15.56
N GLN A 10 -4.73 -2.00 -16.20
CA GLN A 10 -3.55 -2.65 -15.63
C GLN A 10 -2.41 -1.65 -15.38
N SER A 11 -2.08 -0.84 -16.39
CA SER A 11 -1.03 0.18 -16.30
C SER A 11 -1.33 1.21 -15.22
N THR A 12 -2.55 1.74 -15.18
CA THR A 12 -2.99 2.70 -14.15
C THR A 12 -2.93 2.09 -12.75
N THR A 13 -3.36 0.84 -12.58
CA THR A 13 -3.28 0.14 -11.28
C THR A 13 -1.83 -0.01 -10.81
N PHE A 14 -0.92 -0.34 -11.73
CA PHE A 14 0.52 -0.45 -11.43
C PHE A 14 1.14 0.90 -11.07
N PHE A 15 0.84 1.98 -11.81
CA PHE A 15 1.35 3.30 -11.46
C PHE A 15 0.82 3.79 -10.11
N TYR A 16 -0.47 3.57 -9.81
CA TYR A 16 -1.00 3.89 -8.49
C TYR A 16 -0.32 3.09 -7.37
N PHE A 17 0.01 1.82 -7.62
CA PHE A 17 0.81 1.03 -6.68
C PHE A 17 2.15 1.70 -6.37
N LEU A 18 2.93 2.01 -7.40
CA LEU A 18 4.24 2.62 -7.24
C LEU A 18 4.16 3.98 -6.53
N ILE A 19 3.16 4.80 -6.87
CA ILE A 19 2.97 6.12 -6.27
C ILE A 19 2.66 6.00 -4.77
N VAL A 20 1.71 5.15 -4.39
CA VAL A 20 1.35 4.95 -2.97
C VAL A 20 2.55 4.43 -2.20
N VAL A 21 3.23 3.40 -2.71
CA VAL A 21 4.41 2.83 -2.03
C VAL A 21 5.52 3.87 -1.88
N ALA A 22 5.84 4.62 -2.93
CA ALA A 22 6.89 5.63 -2.88
C ALA A 22 6.56 6.76 -1.89
N ILE A 23 5.38 7.39 -2.02
CA ILE A 23 4.99 8.53 -1.17
C ILE A 23 4.95 8.11 0.30
N THR A 24 4.35 6.96 0.59
CA THR A 24 4.24 6.46 1.96
C THR A 24 5.62 6.11 2.54
N THR A 25 6.49 5.47 1.76
CA THR A 25 7.85 5.14 2.21
C THR A 25 8.67 6.39 2.53
N PHE A 26 8.66 7.39 1.63
CA PHE A 26 9.36 8.65 1.88
C PHE A 26 8.79 9.39 3.09
N SER A 27 7.47 9.45 3.22
CA SER A 27 6.84 10.08 4.38
C SER A 27 7.20 9.38 5.68
N GLN A 28 7.17 8.05 5.72
CA GLN A 28 7.51 7.28 6.91
C GLN A 28 8.98 7.45 7.30
N ILE A 29 9.91 7.43 6.34
CA ILE A 29 11.33 7.67 6.59
C ILE A 29 11.56 9.09 7.12
N ALA A 30 10.94 10.09 6.49
CA ALA A 30 11.07 11.49 6.92
C ALA A 30 10.58 11.68 8.37
N THR A 31 9.45 11.09 8.73
CA THR A 31 8.91 11.16 10.09
C THR A 31 9.80 10.40 11.08
N MET A 32 10.32 9.22 10.73
CA MET A 32 11.28 8.49 11.57
C MET A 32 12.54 9.31 11.84
N MET A 33 13.06 10.00 10.82
CA MET A 33 14.21 10.88 11.00
C MET A 33 13.93 11.97 12.03
N VAL A 34 12.78 12.66 11.93
CA VAL A 34 12.39 13.70 12.90
C VAL A 34 12.31 13.14 14.32
N ILE A 35 11.68 11.97 14.50
CA ILE A 35 11.55 11.33 15.82
C ILE A 35 12.92 10.97 16.40
N CYS A 36 13.84 10.45 15.58
CA CYS A 36 15.14 9.96 16.07
C CYS A 36 16.18 11.05 16.32
N VAL A 37 16.12 12.19 15.60
CA VAL A 37 17.24 13.15 15.57
C VAL A 37 16.87 14.58 15.99
N ALA A 38 15.58 14.95 15.95
CA ALA A 38 15.15 16.30 16.28
C ALA A 38 14.72 16.42 17.74
N ASP A 39 14.85 17.62 18.31
CA ASP A 39 14.19 17.95 19.57
C ASP A 39 12.69 18.26 19.32
N ILE A 40 11.86 17.30 19.71
CA ILE A 40 10.40 17.35 19.53
C ILE A 40 9.66 17.85 20.78
N SER A 41 10.38 18.29 21.82
CA SER A 41 9.78 18.80 23.06
C SER A 41 8.77 19.93 22.78
N GLY A 42 7.55 19.77 23.28
CA GLY A 42 6.43 20.68 23.09
C GLY A 42 5.81 20.65 21.68
N LYS A 43 6.23 19.72 20.81
CA LYS A 43 5.74 19.54 19.43
C LYS A 43 5.26 18.11 19.16
N GLU A 44 5.14 17.28 20.19
CA GLU A 44 4.85 15.85 20.13
C GLU A 44 3.58 15.59 19.33
N ASN A 45 2.51 16.32 19.62
CA ASN A 45 1.22 16.18 18.93
C ASN A 45 1.30 16.53 17.43
N VAL A 46 2.17 17.48 17.05
CA VAL A 46 2.36 17.87 15.64
C VAL A 46 3.11 16.78 14.89
N VAL A 47 4.17 16.23 15.51
CA VAL A 47 4.91 15.11 14.95
C VAL A 47 4.02 13.86 14.87
N ALA A 48 3.22 13.59 15.90
CA ALA A 48 2.23 12.51 15.92
C ALA A 48 1.19 12.63 14.81
N ALA A 49 0.68 13.84 14.55
CA ALA A 49 -0.24 14.08 13.43
C ALA A 49 0.39 13.75 12.07
N SER A 50 1.69 13.97 11.90
CA SER A 50 2.41 13.62 10.67
C SER A 50 2.56 12.11 10.43
N ILE A 51 2.39 11.28 11.47
CA ILE A 51 2.39 9.80 11.37
C ILE A 51 1.05 9.28 10.88
N LEU A 52 -0.05 9.90 11.31
CA LEU A 52 -1.40 9.42 11.04
C LEU A 52 -1.69 9.38 9.54
N PHE A 53 -1.31 10.43 8.82
CA PHE A 53 -1.59 10.53 7.39
C PHE A 53 -0.91 9.45 6.54
N PRO A 54 0.42 9.24 6.59
CA PRO A 54 1.07 8.16 5.83
C PRO A 54 0.66 6.76 6.30
N THR A 55 0.33 6.59 7.58
CA THR A 55 -0.20 5.32 8.11
C THR A 55 -1.53 4.96 7.47
N LEU A 56 -2.50 5.89 7.50
CA LEU A 56 -3.82 5.66 6.92
C LEU A 56 -3.76 5.59 5.39
N LEU A 57 -3.01 6.49 4.75
CA LEU A 57 -2.88 6.50 3.28
C LEU A 57 -2.19 5.23 2.76
N GLY A 58 -1.19 4.72 3.48
CA GLY A 58 -0.56 3.44 3.15
C GLY A 58 -1.51 2.26 3.33
N ALA A 59 -2.21 2.18 4.46
CA ALA A 59 -3.16 1.11 4.73
C ALA A 59 -4.34 1.08 3.74
N PHE A 60 -5.00 2.22 3.49
CA PHE A 60 -6.10 2.28 2.54
C PHE A 60 -5.62 2.15 1.09
N GLY A 61 -4.48 2.77 0.77
CA GLY A 61 -3.88 2.70 -0.56
C GLY A 61 -3.59 1.25 -0.96
N ILE A 62 -2.91 0.48 -0.11
CA ILE A 62 -2.58 -0.91 -0.42
C ILE A 62 -3.82 -1.79 -0.53
N ILE A 63 -4.84 -1.59 0.32
CA ILE A 63 -6.13 -2.30 0.20
C ILE A 63 -6.77 -2.04 -1.15
N ARG A 64 -6.82 -0.78 -1.59
CA ARG A 64 -7.41 -0.40 -2.87
C ARG A 64 -6.65 -1.01 -4.04
N ILE A 65 -5.33 -0.89 -4.05
CA ILE A 65 -4.49 -1.42 -5.13
C ILE A 65 -4.63 -2.94 -5.23
N MET A 66 -4.56 -3.64 -4.11
CA MET A 66 -4.68 -5.09 -4.11
C MET A 66 -6.09 -5.54 -4.50
N THR A 67 -7.12 -4.80 -4.10
CA THR A 67 -8.49 -5.05 -4.57
C THR A 67 -8.62 -4.86 -6.09
N ASN A 68 -8.01 -3.81 -6.65
CA ASN A 68 -7.93 -3.64 -8.11
C ASN A 68 -7.21 -4.81 -8.78
N MET A 69 -6.13 -5.31 -8.18
CA MET A 69 -5.43 -6.49 -8.67
C MET A 69 -6.32 -7.74 -8.64
N GLN A 70 -7.17 -7.93 -7.63
CA GLN A 70 -8.17 -9.01 -7.63
C GLN A 70 -9.14 -8.91 -8.81
N HIS A 71 -9.63 -7.69 -9.09
CA HIS A 71 -10.52 -7.48 -10.23
C HIS A 71 -9.81 -7.77 -11.56
N ILE A 72 -8.57 -7.32 -11.74
CA ILE A 72 -7.76 -7.64 -12.92
C ILE A 72 -7.58 -9.15 -13.09
N ILE A 73 -7.34 -9.88 -11.99
CA ILE A 73 -7.19 -11.35 -12.00
C ILE A 73 -8.50 -12.04 -12.38
N ALA A 74 -9.63 -11.58 -11.83
CA ALA A 74 -10.95 -12.12 -12.17
C ALA A 74 -11.29 -11.95 -13.66
N ASP A 75 -10.88 -10.83 -14.24
CA ASP A 75 -11.12 -10.44 -15.64
C ASP A 75 -10.12 -11.06 -16.64
N MET A 76 -9.20 -11.92 -16.19
CA MET A 76 -8.28 -12.65 -17.07
C MET A 76 -9.05 -13.57 -18.04
N ASP A 77 -8.62 -13.60 -19.30
CA ASP A 77 -9.16 -14.54 -20.28
C ASP A 77 -8.63 -15.97 -20.07
N ASP A 78 -9.31 -16.95 -20.68
CA ASP A 78 -9.04 -18.37 -20.47
C ASP A 78 -7.63 -18.77 -20.92
N ALA A 79 -7.15 -18.17 -22.01
CA ALA A 79 -5.79 -18.39 -22.50
C ALA A 79 -4.75 -17.97 -21.45
N MET A 80 -4.87 -16.77 -20.89
CA MET A 80 -3.97 -16.31 -19.84
C MET A 80 -4.11 -17.12 -18.55
N LYS A 81 -5.35 -17.47 -18.15
CA LYS A 81 -5.64 -18.30 -16.97
C LYS A 81 -4.95 -19.67 -17.04
N SER A 82 -4.87 -20.26 -18.24
CA SER A 82 -4.25 -21.57 -18.48
C SER A 82 -2.71 -21.58 -18.40
N THR A 83 -2.06 -20.41 -18.38
CA THR A 83 -0.60 -20.33 -18.19
C THR A 83 -0.19 -20.62 -16.75
N ASN A 84 1.06 -21.01 -16.52
CA ASN A 84 1.62 -21.17 -15.17
C ASN A 84 1.53 -19.85 -14.37
N PHE A 85 1.74 -18.71 -15.04
CA PHE A 85 1.59 -17.39 -14.43
C PHE A 85 0.14 -17.16 -13.96
N GLY A 86 -0.83 -17.36 -14.85
CA GLY A 86 -2.24 -17.17 -14.53
C GLY A 86 -2.74 -18.12 -13.45
N THR A 87 -2.29 -19.37 -13.46
CA THR A 87 -2.62 -20.35 -12.42
C THR A 87 -2.08 -19.91 -11.05
N THR A 88 -0.82 -19.47 -10.99
CA THR A 88 -0.16 -19.05 -9.74
C THR A 88 -0.79 -17.78 -9.17
N VAL A 89 -1.04 -16.79 -10.03
CA VAL A 89 -1.62 -15.50 -9.61
C VAL A 89 -3.06 -15.69 -9.12
N GLN A 90 -3.86 -16.54 -9.77
CA GLN A 90 -5.22 -16.86 -9.31
C GLN A 90 -5.24 -17.58 -7.95
N ALA A 91 -4.25 -18.44 -7.69
CA ALA A 91 -4.11 -19.13 -6.41
C ALA A 91 -3.65 -18.21 -5.26
N THR A 92 -3.18 -16.99 -5.58
CA THR A 92 -2.67 -16.06 -4.57
C THR A 92 -3.82 -15.51 -3.72
N PRO A 93 -3.77 -15.61 -2.38
CA PRO A 93 -4.86 -15.17 -1.50
C PRO A 93 -4.85 -13.65 -1.28
N ILE A 94 -5.08 -12.88 -2.35
CA ILE A 94 -5.00 -11.40 -2.32
C ILE A 94 -5.96 -10.78 -1.29
N SER A 95 -7.11 -11.41 -1.03
CA SER A 95 -8.08 -10.95 0.00
C SER A 95 -7.48 -10.93 1.40
N VAL A 96 -6.58 -11.87 1.69
CA VAL A 96 -5.88 -11.98 2.98
C VAL A 96 -4.66 -11.07 2.96
N LEU A 97 -3.85 -11.15 1.90
CA LEU A 97 -2.60 -10.38 1.81
C LEU A 97 -2.85 -8.86 1.88
N LYS A 98 -3.97 -8.36 1.34
CA LYS A 98 -4.29 -6.93 1.43
C LYS A 98 -4.53 -6.44 2.85
N LEU A 99 -5.07 -7.30 3.72
CA LEU A 99 -5.24 -6.99 5.14
C LEU A 99 -3.90 -7.08 5.88
N VAL A 100 -3.09 -8.09 5.57
CA VAL A 100 -1.75 -8.25 6.15
C VAL A 100 -0.87 -7.05 5.82
N PHE A 101 -0.84 -6.60 4.56
CA PHE A 101 -0.04 -5.44 4.17
C PHE A 101 -0.57 -4.14 4.73
N ALA A 102 -1.90 -3.97 4.82
CA ALA A 102 -2.47 -2.82 5.51
C ALA A 102 -2.09 -2.78 7.00
N ALA A 103 -2.06 -3.94 7.66
CA ALA A 103 -1.67 -4.05 9.05
C ALA A 103 -0.21 -3.60 9.28
N PHE A 104 0.72 -3.85 8.36
CA PHE A 104 2.09 -3.36 8.48
C PHE A 104 2.16 -1.84 8.59
N PHE A 105 1.38 -1.10 7.79
CA PHE A 105 1.35 0.37 7.89
C PHE A 105 0.84 0.83 9.26
N VAL A 106 -0.22 0.19 9.77
CA VAL A 106 -0.76 0.49 11.10
C VAL A 106 0.26 0.18 12.20
N ILE A 107 0.92 -0.98 12.14
CA ILE A 107 1.94 -1.37 13.12
C ILE A 107 3.09 -0.37 13.12
N VAL A 108 3.58 0.04 11.95
CA VAL A 108 4.66 1.05 11.85
C VAL A 108 4.22 2.37 12.48
N GLY A 109 2.99 2.83 12.19
CA GLY A 109 2.45 4.05 12.81
C GLY A 109 2.35 3.95 14.33
N LEU A 110 1.90 2.81 14.87
CA LEU A 110 1.84 2.57 16.31
C LEU A 110 3.23 2.59 16.95
N VAL A 111 4.23 1.97 16.31
CA VAL A 111 5.62 1.97 16.78
C VAL A 111 6.18 3.39 16.81
N GLN A 112 5.94 4.19 15.77
CA GLN A 112 6.39 5.59 15.75
C GLN A 112 5.69 6.43 16.81
N LEU A 113 4.38 6.24 17.03
CA LEU A 113 3.66 6.95 18.10
C LEU A 113 4.18 6.58 19.49
N SER A 114 4.53 5.30 19.71
CA SER A 114 5.15 4.84 20.97
C SER A 114 6.58 5.33 21.19
N ALA A 115 7.22 5.87 20.16
CA ALA A 115 8.53 6.50 20.28
C ALA A 115 8.42 8.01 20.61
N ILE A 116 7.23 8.61 20.47
CA ILE A 116 6.95 10.00 20.83
C ILE A 116 6.50 10.12 22.29
N TYR A 117 5.68 9.17 22.77
CA TYR A 117 5.07 9.15 24.10
C TYR A 117 5.49 7.92 24.90
#